data_AF-A0A1E3Q293-F1
#
_entry.id   AF-A0A1E3Q293-F1
#
_cell.length_a   1.000
_cell.length_b   1.000
_cell.length_c   1.000
_cell.angle_alpha   90.00
_cell.angle_beta   90.00
_cell.angle_gamma   90.00
#
_symmetry.space_group_name_H-M   'P 1'
#
loop_
_entity.id
_entity.type
_entity.pdbx_description
1 polymer ?
#
loop_
_entity_poly.entity_id
_entity_poly.type
_entity_poly.pdbx_seq_one_letter_code
_entity_poly.pdbx_strand_id
1 'polypeptide(L)'
;GIVYFLYHPVLWPSFARVVAPLFVILLAVMGIWFAIAYPPHAVIFVLMNGPVGLLSSAFMVCRQAYMIYGILARTFFLKKELRNLFDMILKLKGLEDLLANASLDFAEEIDAEFYTRIQQSVIYKLRARYRKFVFRMTSPYLLFKALILFPIQFIPVVGPLIMALMNSVDIARAAQARYFQLKQWTPRDIRVFTRRRYGSYWTFGAVAGVLETIPVLGMFFSFTNTTGAALWAARLEKKARRKSPQS
;
A
#
# COMPACT_ATOMS: atom_id res chain seq x y z
N GLY A 1 11.14 -7.07 -10.18
CA GLY A 1 9.87 -6.36 -10.40
C GLY A 1 10.05 -5.35 -11.50
N ILE A 2 10.66 -4.22 -11.18
CA ILE A 2 10.88 -3.07 -12.09
C ILE A 2 11.43 -3.49 -13.46
N VAL A 3 12.62 -4.12 -13.49
CA VAL A 3 13.25 -4.55 -14.75
C VAL A 3 12.30 -5.44 -15.56
N TYR A 4 11.71 -6.47 -14.95
CA TYR A 4 10.80 -7.36 -15.67
C TYR A 4 9.58 -6.61 -16.23
N PHE A 5 9.00 -5.69 -15.46
CA PHE A 5 7.84 -4.90 -15.88
C PHE A 5 8.16 -3.98 -17.06
N LEU A 6 9.35 -3.36 -17.07
CA LEU A 6 9.81 -2.51 -18.16
C LEU A 6 10.11 -3.32 -19.44
N TYR A 7 10.70 -4.50 -19.30
CA TYR A 7 11.07 -5.37 -20.43
C TYR A 7 9.91 -6.21 -20.99
N HIS A 8 8.72 -6.19 -20.37
CA HIS A 8 7.54 -6.93 -20.85
C HIS A 8 6.38 -5.97 -21.15
N PRO A 9 6.33 -5.39 -22.37
CA PRO A 9 5.29 -4.44 -22.77
C PRO A 9 3.87 -5.01 -22.67
N VAL A 10 3.74 -6.34 -22.76
CA VAL A 10 2.47 -7.06 -22.57
C VAL A 10 1.80 -6.76 -21.22
N LEU A 11 2.55 -6.32 -20.21
CA LEU A 11 2.04 -5.96 -18.88
C LEU A 11 1.53 -4.51 -18.78
N TRP A 12 1.94 -3.63 -19.70
CA TRP A 12 1.63 -2.19 -19.66
C TRP A 12 0.16 -1.85 -19.89
N PRO A 13 -0.63 -2.61 -20.69
CA PRO A 13 -2.07 -2.39 -20.77
C PRO A 13 -2.78 -2.43 -19.42
N SER A 14 -2.32 -3.27 -18.48
CA SER A 14 -2.87 -3.33 -17.12
C SER A 14 -2.61 -2.03 -16.34
N PHE A 15 -1.48 -1.37 -16.57
CA PHE A 15 -1.19 -0.05 -16.00
C PHE A 15 -1.99 1.05 -16.70
N ALA A 16 -2.00 1.09 -18.02
CA ALA A 16 -2.70 2.09 -18.82
C ALA A 16 -4.22 2.11 -18.54
N ARG A 17 -4.85 0.93 -18.37
CA ARG A 17 -6.27 0.79 -18.02
C ARG A 17 -6.63 1.43 -16.67
N VAL A 18 -5.66 1.61 -15.79
CA VAL A 18 -5.86 2.23 -14.47
C VAL A 18 -5.60 3.72 -14.50
N VAL A 19 -4.60 4.19 -15.26
CA VAL A 19 -4.24 5.62 -15.32
C VAL A 19 -5.40 6.50 -15.78
N ALA A 20 -6.12 6.12 -16.83
CA ALA A 20 -7.23 6.91 -17.37
C ALA A 20 -8.39 7.11 -16.37
N PRO A 21 -9.01 6.07 -15.80
CA PRO A 21 -10.10 6.25 -14.83
C PRO A 21 -9.64 6.96 -13.55
N LEU A 22 -8.37 6.80 -13.15
CA LEU A 22 -7.83 7.54 -12.02
C LEU A 22 -7.73 9.03 -12.26
N PHE A 23 -7.39 9.45 -13.47
CA PHE A 23 -7.38 10.86 -13.81
C PHE A 23 -8.79 11.46 -13.73
N VAL A 24 -9.80 10.72 -14.20
CA VAL A 24 -11.22 11.11 -14.07
C VAL A 24 -11.63 11.23 -12.61
N ILE A 25 -11.28 10.26 -11.76
CA ILE A 25 -11.60 10.29 -10.32
C ILE A 25 -10.86 11.43 -9.64
N LEU A 26 -9.59 11.69 -10.00
CA LEU A 26 -8.84 12.81 -9.46
C LEU A 26 -9.54 14.13 -9.75
N LEU A 27 -9.94 14.36 -11.01
CA LEU A 27 -10.68 15.56 -11.40
C LEU A 27 -12.03 15.66 -10.68
N ALA A 28 -12.79 14.56 -10.61
CA ALA A 28 -14.09 14.53 -9.95
C ALA A 28 -13.98 14.81 -8.45
N VAL A 29 -13.07 14.12 -7.74
CA VAL A 29 -12.84 14.31 -6.30
C VAL A 29 -12.32 15.72 -6.03
N MET A 30 -11.37 16.20 -6.83
CA MET A 30 -10.84 17.54 -6.69
C MET A 30 -11.94 18.59 -6.89
N GLY A 31 -12.71 18.51 -7.97
CA GLY A 31 -13.79 19.46 -8.28
C GLY A 31 -14.88 19.46 -7.21
N ILE A 32 -15.40 18.28 -6.86
CA ILE A 32 -16.49 18.15 -5.89
C ILE A 32 -16.03 18.57 -4.48
N TRP A 33 -14.87 18.07 -4.03
CA TRP A 33 -14.37 18.41 -2.70
C TRP A 33 -13.98 19.89 -2.61
N PHE A 34 -13.41 20.46 -3.67
CA PHE A 34 -13.11 21.89 -3.70
C PHE A 34 -14.39 22.72 -3.66
N ALA A 35 -15.41 22.38 -4.44
CA ALA A 35 -16.69 23.11 -4.43
C ALA A 35 -17.37 23.13 -3.05
N ILE A 36 -17.32 22.01 -2.31
CA ILE A 36 -17.98 21.88 -1.01
C ILE A 36 -17.11 22.41 0.14
N ALA A 37 -15.84 22.02 0.19
CA ALA A 37 -14.98 22.26 1.35
C ALA A 37 -14.23 23.59 1.28
N TYR A 38 -13.93 24.13 0.09
CA TYR A 38 -13.18 25.38 -0.03
C TYR A 38 -13.90 26.58 0.58
N PRO A 39 -15.19 26.85 0.30
CA PRO A 39 -15.87 28.03 0.85
C PRO A 39 -15.81 28.14 2.39
N PRO A 40 -16.18 27.11 3.18
CA PRO A 40 -16.12 27.22 4.64
C PRO A 40 -14.67 27.33 5.16
N HIS A 41 -13.70 26.64 4.56
CA HIS A 41 -12.29 26.76 4.95
C HIS A 41 -11.74 28.14 4.63
N ALA A 42 -12.09 28.72 3.48
CA ALA A 42 -11.67 30.06 3.07
C ALA A 42 -12.15 31.11 4.06
N VAL A 43 -13.42 31.05 4.50
CA VAL A 43 -13.96 31.97 5.52
C VAL A 43 -13.15 31.88 6.81
N ILE A 44 -12.96 30.66 7.34
CA ILE A 44 -12.24 30.44 8.60
C ILE A 44 -10.79 30.94 8.50
N PHE A 45 -10.08 30.56 7.43
CA PHE A 45 -8.67 30.90 7.28
C PHE A 45 -8.45 32.39 6.99
N VAL A 46 -9.37 33.04 6.28
CA VAL A 46 -9.32 34.49 6.05
C VAL A 46 -9.56 35.27 7.34
N LEU A 47 -10.49 34.81 8.18
CA LEU A 47 -10.72 35.41 9.50
C LEU A 47 -9.48 35.31 10.39
N MET A 48 -8.73 34.21 10.32
CA MET A 48 -7.54 34.01 11.16
C MET A 48 -6.26 34.64 10.60
N ASN A 49 -6.03 34.58 9.28
CA ASN A 49 -4.75 34.93 8.65
C ASN A 49 -4.88 36.02 7.57
N GLY A 50 -6.04 36.67 7.44
CA GLY A 50 -6.30 37.67 6.40
C GLY A 50 -6.31 37.08 4.99
N PRO A 51 -6.01 37.86 3.94
CA PRO A 51 -6.10 37.43 2.54
C PRO A 51 -5.23 36.19 2.20
N VAL A 52 -4.11 35.99 2.91
CA VAL A 52 -3.25 34.80 2.78
C VAL A 52 -4.02 33.51 3.11
N GLY A 53 -5.06 33.61 3.94
CA GLY A 53 -5.95 32.51 4.29
C GLY A 53 -6.61 31.82 3.09
N LEU A 54 -6.83 32.52 1.98
CA LEU A 54 -7.36 31.92 0.74
C LEU A 54 -6.40 30.89 0.14
N LEU A 55 -5.10 31.19 0.16
CA LEU A 55 -4.08 30.27 -0.35
C LEU A 55 -3.92 29.06 0.59
N SER A 56 -3.88 29.32 1.91
CA SER A 56 -3.77 28.26 2.91
C SER A 56 -4.97 27.31 2.90
N SER A 57 -6.19 27.82 2.73
CA SER A 57 -7.39 26.99 2.61
C SER A 57 -7.37 26.15 1.34
N ALA A 58 -6.92 26.71 0.20
CA ALA A 58 -6.74 25.96 -1.04
C ALA A 58 -5.77 24.79 -0.84
N PHE A 59 -4.57 25.01 -0.28
CA PHE A 59 -3.62 23.94 0.01
C PHE A 59 -4.20 22.85 0.93
N MET A 60 -4.96 23.24 1.97
CA MET A 60 -5.58 22.31 2.89
C MET A 60 -6.62 21.43 2.19
N VAL A 61 -7.47 22.02 1.35
CA VAL A 61 -8.49 21.29 0.58
C VAL A 61 -7.85 20.38 -0.47
N CYS A 62 -6.82 20.83 -1.18
CA CYS A 62 -6.04 20.00 -2.11
C CYS A 62 -5.50 18.74 -1.40
N ARG A 63 -4.95 18.91 -0.19
CA ARG A 63 -4.43 17.79 0.61
C ARG A 63 -5.52 16.80 1.01
N GLN A 64 -6.69 17.30 1.43
CA GLN A 64 -7.84 16.46 1.79
C GLN A 64 -8.40 15.72 0.56
N ALA A 65 -8.53 16.42 -0.57
CA ALA A 65 -8.95 15.83 -1.84
C ALA A 65 -8.00 14.71 -2.28
N TYR A 66 -6.68 14.92 -2.18
CA TYR A 66 -5.68 13.88 -2.48
C TYR A 66 -5.83 12.65 -1.56
N MET A 67 -6.15 12.85 -0.28
CA MET A 67 -6.40 11.75 0.65
C MET A 67 -7.65 10.94 0.25
N ILE A 68 -8.75 11.61 -0.08
CA ILE A 68 -10.00 10.98 -0.54
C ILE A 68 -9.76 10.22 -1.85
N TYR A 69 -9.10 10.88 -2.81
CA TYR A 69 -8.68 10.27 -4.08
C TYR A 69 -7.87 8.99 -3.84
N GLY A 70 -6.88 9.04 -2.95
CA GLY A 70 -6.02 7.88 -2.65
C GLY A 70 -6.80 6.67 -2.11
N ILE A 71 -7.84 6.91 -1.29
CA ILE A 71 -8.71 5.85 -0.76
C ILE A 71 -9.57 5.25 -1.87
N LEU A 72 -10.22 6.08 -2.68
CA LEU A 72 -11.08 5.65 -3.79
C LEU A 72 -10.29 4.88 -4.85
N ALA A 73 -9.15 5.44 -5.29
CA ALA A 73 -8.24 4.86 -6.26
C ALA A 73 -7.81 3.43 -5.89
N ARG A 74 -7.38 3.24 -4.63
CA ARG A 74 -6.90 1.95 -4.13
C ARG A 74 -8.02 0.92 -4.02
N THR A 75 -9.21 1.35 -3.59
CA THR A 75 -10.33 0.46 -3.31
C THR A 75 -10.99 -0.05 -4.59
N PHE A 76 -11.28 0.84 -5.54
CA PHE A 76 -12.09 0.48 -6.71
C PHE A 76 -11.27 -0.04 -7.89
N PHE A 77 -10.12 0.57 -8.20
CA PHE A 77 -9.40 0.31 -9.46
C PHE A 77 -8.10 -0.47 -9.26
N LEU A 78 -7.30 -0.08 -8.26
CA LEU A 78 -5.96 -0.63 -8.09
C LEU A 78 -6.00 -2.11 -7.67
N LYS A 79 -6.88 -2.49 -6.74
CA LYS A 79 -6.95 -3.87 -6.21
C LYS A 79 -7.24 -4.90 -7.30
N LYS A 80 -8.22 -4.63 -8.17
CA LYS A 80 -8.61 -5.53 -9.26
C LYS A 80 -7.47 -5.72 -10.26
N GLU A 81 -6.87 -4.63 -10.71
CA GLU A 81 -5.86 -4.68 -11.77
C GLU A 81 -4.51 -5.21 -11.30
N LEU A 82 -4.13 -4.97 -10.03
CA LEU A 82 -2.96 -5.62 -9.45
C LEU A 82 -3.15 -7.15 -9.35
N ARG A 83 -4.36 -7.63 -9.02
CA ARG A 83 -4.65 -9.08 -9.04
C ARG A 83 -4.59 -9.66 -10.45
N ASN A 84 -5.20 -8.99 -11.44
CA ASN A 84 -5.13 -9.40 -12.84
C ASN A 84 -3.69 -9.48 -13.34
N LEU A 85 -2.86 -8.49 -12.99
CA LEU A 85 -1.44 -8.46 -13.32
C LEU A 85 -0.69 -9.64 -12.68
N PHE A 86 -0.99 -9.95 -11.40
CA PHE A 86 -0.38 -11.07 -10.70
C PHE A 86 -0.69 -12.40 -11.41
N ASP A 87 -1.96 -12.63 -11.74
CA ASP A 87 -2.42 -13.83 -12.42
C ASP A 87 -1.82 -13.95 -13.83
N MET A 88 -1.77 -12.85 -14.58
CA MET A 88 -1.13 -12.78 -15.90
C MET A 88 0.34 -13.22 -15.84
N ILE A 89 1.09 -12.79 -14.82
CA ILE A 89 2.49 -13.20 -14.64
C ILE A 89 2.60 -14.68 -14.30
N LEU A 90 1.69 -15.24 -13.50
CA LEU A 90 1.68 -16.67 -13.22
C LEU A 90 1.41 -17.48 -14.50
N LYS A 91 0.48 -17.04 -15.36
CA LYS A 91 0.26 -17.63 -16.68
C LYS A 91 1.52 -17.60 -17.54
N LEU A 92 2.16 -16.43 -17.64
CA LEU A 92 3.45 -16.28 -18.35
C LEU A 92 4.59 -17.14 -17.77
N LYS A 93 4.44 -17.65 -16.54
CA LYS A 93 5.40 -18.58 -15.93
C LYS A 93 4.98 -20.05 -16.02
N GLY A 94 3.89 -20.36 -16.73
CA GLY A 94 3.37 -21.72 -16.92
C GLY A 94 2.75 -22.32 -15.66
N LEU A 95 2.14 -21.48 -14.82
CA LEU A 95 1.47 -21.88 -13.57
C LEU A 95 -0.05 -21.70 -13.68
N GLU A 96 -0.62 -22.05 -14.83
CA GLU A 96 -2.05 -21.92 -15.11
C GLU A 96 -2.88 -22.89 -14.28
N ASP A 97 -2.32 -24.06 -13.98
CA ASP A 97 -2.88 -25.07 -13.10
C ASP A 97 -3.10 -24.57 -11.67
N LEU A 98 -2.20 -23.71 -11.17
CA LEU A 98 -2.37 -23.05 -9.87
C LEU A 98 -3.58 -22.09 -9.85
N LEU A 99 -3.90 -21.49 -11.00
CA LEU A 99 -5.06 -20.60 -11.14
C LEU A 99 -6.36 -21.39 -11.30
N ALA A 100 -6.32 -22.53 -12.02
CA ALA A 100 -7.48 -23.39 -12.24
C ALA A 100 -8.01 -24.01 -10.94
N ASN A 101 -7.11 -24.32 -10.00
CA ASN A 101 -7.47 -24.94 -8.72
C ASN A 101 -7.92 -23.94 -7.64
N ALA A 102 -8.01 -22.64 -7.97
CA ALA A 102 -8.41 -21.62 -7.02
C ALA A 102 -9.94 -21.58 -6.86
N SER A 103 -10.46 -22.02 -5.71
CA SER A 103 -11.88 -21.80 -5.36
C SER A 103 -12.14 -20.30 -5.15
N LEU A 104 -13.22 -19.80 -5.77
CA LEU A 104 -13.60 -18.39 -5.72
C LEU A 104 -14.01 -17.95 -4.30
N ASP A 105 -14.62 -18.85 -3.53
CA ASP A 105 -15.16 -18.57 -2.19
C ASP A 105 -14.08 -18.25 -1.15
N PHE A 106 -12.91 -18.90 -1.22
CA PHE A 106 -11.81 -18.70 -0.26
C PHE A 106 -11.04 -17.38 -0.51
N ALA A 107 -11.08 -16.86 -1.74
CA ALA A 107 -10.34 -15.67 -2.11
C ALA A 107 -10.95 -14.39 -1.51
N GLU A 108 -12.27 -14.36 -1.33
CA GLU A 108 -13.00 -13.19 -0.84
C GLU A 108 -12.92 -13.05 0.69
N GLU A 109 -12.99 -14.16 1.43
CA GLU A 109 -12.90 -14.20 2.90
C GLU A 109 -11.50 -13.78 3.41
N ILE A 110 -10.43 -14.27 2.77
CA ILE A 110 -9.05 -13.87 3.11
C ILE A 110 -8.79 -12.40 2.78
N ASP A 111 -9.30 -11.89 1.65
CA ASP A 111 -9.13 -10.49 1.27
C ASP A 111 -9.79 -9.54 2.30
N ALA A 112 -10.88 -9.94 2.95
CA ALA A 112 -11.53 -9.13 3.97
C ALA A 112 -10.78 -9.17 5.32
N GLU A 113 -10.48 -10.36 5.85
CA GLU A 113 -9.83 -10.52 7.17
C GLU A 113 -8.37 -10.03 7.16
N PHE A 114 -7.65 -10.28 6.08
CA PHE A 114 -6.23 -9.93 5.98
C PHE A 114 -6.02 -8.41 5.86
N TYR A 115 -6.81 -7.71 5.04
CA TYR A 115 -6.72 -6.27 4.88
C TYR A 115 -7.20 -5.53 6.13
N THR A 116 -8.30 -5.97 6.76
CA THR A 116 -8.74 -5.41 8.05
C THR A 116 -7.70 -5.64 9.14
N ARG A 117 -7.02 -6.79 9.21
CA ARG A 117 -5.94 -7.01 10.18
C ARG A 117 -4.70 -6.16 9.92
N ILE A 118 -4.32 -5.91 8.66
CA ILE A 118 -3.21 -4.99 8.37
C ILE A 118 -3.59 -3.56 8.80
N GLN A 119 -4.77 -3.07 8.42
CA GLN A 119 -5.26 -1.75 8.83
C GLN A 119 -5.38 -1.63 10.35
N GLN A 120 -5.95 -2.64 11.01
CA GLN A 120 -6.04 -2.71 12.47
C GLN A 120 -4.66 -2.77 13.13
N SER A 121 -3.67 -3.45 12.54
CA SER A 121 -2.31 -3.47 13.09
C SER A 121 -1.63 -2.11 13.00
N VAL A 122 -1.83 -1.36 11.91
CA VAL A 122 -1.30 0.00 11.75
C VAL A 122 -1.98 0.95 12.74
N ILE A 123 -3.31 0.94 12.82
CA ILE A 123 -4.10 1.79 13.73
C ILE A 123 -3.82 1.41 15.19
N TYR A 124 -3.74 0.13 15.54
CA TYR A 124 -3.42 -0.33 16.88
C TYR A 124 -1.98 0.01 17.27
N LYS A 125 -1.00 -0.17 16.37
CA LYS A 125 0.40 0.26 16.60
C LYS A 125 0.49 1.77 16.77
N LEU A 126 -0.21 2.55 15.94
CA LEU A 126 -0.30 4.01 16.06
C LEU A 126 -0.96 4.43 17.38
N ARG A 127 -2.07 3.82 17.77
CA ARG A 127 -2.81 4.12 19.00
C ARG A 127 -2.03 3.72 20.25
N ALA A 128 -1.37 2.57 20.24
CA ALA A 128 -0.47 2.13 21.31
C ALA A 128 0.76 3.05 21.42
N ARG A 129 1.29 3.52 20.29
CA ARG A 129 2.41 4.47 20.24
C ARG A 129 2.01 5.87 20.65
N TYR A 130 0.81 6.32 20.29
CA TYR A 130 0.19 7.58 20.73
C TYR A 130 -0.04 7.55 22.24
N ARG A 131 -0.61 6.46 22.77
CA ARG A 131 -0.76 6.25 24.22
C ARG A 131 0.60 6.28 24.94
N LYS A 132 1.63 5.65 24.36
CA LYS A 132 3.00 5.68 24.89
C LYS A 132 3.71 7.03 24.72
N PHE A 133 3.30 7.83 23.74
CA PHE A 133 3.78 9.19 23.49
C PHE A 133 3.17 10.17 24.50
N VAL A 134 1.85 10.10 24.73
CA VAL A 134 1.14 10.85 25.78
C VAL A 134 1.72 10.52 27.16
N PHE A 135 1.99 9.24 27.44
CA PHE A 135 2.64 8.83 28.70
C PHE A 135 4.14 9.18 28.79
N ARG A 136 4.80 9.55 27.67
CA ARG A 136 6.23 9.98 27.62
C ARG A 136 6.42 11.48 27.76
N MET A 137 5.37 12.28 27.55
CA MET A 137 5.41 13.74 27.68
C MET A 137 5.62 14.21 29.13
N THR A 138 5.49 13.33 30.12
CA THR A 138 5.81 13.60 31.53
C THR A 138 7.31 13.69 31.82
N SER A 139 8.19 13.35 30.87
CA SER A 139 9.64 13.37 31.05
C SER A 139 10.28 14.59 30.35
N PRO A 140 11.04 15.45 31.07
CA PRO A 140 11.63 16.66 30.51
C PRO A 140 12.68 16.40 29.42
N TYR A 141 13.46 15.33 29.52
CA TYR A 141 14.41 14.91 28.46
C TYR A 141 13.69 14.54 27.15
N LEU A 142 12.51 13.94 27.26
CA LEU A 142 11.72 13.53 26.11
C LEU A 142 10.95 14.69 25.47
N LEU A 143 10.57 15.71 26.26
CA LEU A 143 10.07 16.98 25.76
C LEU A 143 11.12 17.73 24.95
N PHE A 144 12.35 17.83 25.45
CA PHE A 144 13.47 18.43 24.71
C PHE A 144 13.77 17.68 23.41
N LYS A 145 13.81 16.35 23.48
CA LYS A 145 13.95 15.50 22.29
C LYS A 145 12.77 15.67 21.32
N ALA A 146 11.55 15.79 21.82
CA ALA A 146 10.37 16.06 21.01
C ALA A 146 10.47 17.44 20.33
N LEU A 147 10.95 18.48 21.02
CA LEU A 147 11.16 19.81 20.45
C LEU A 147 12.16 19.80 19.28
N ILE A 148 13.23 19.01 19.39
CA ILE A 148 14.25 18.85 18.33
C ILE A 148 13.76 17.94 17.18
N LEU A 149 12.97 16.90 17.48
CA LEU A 149 12.43 15.97 16.46
C LEU A 149 11.08 16.40 15.86
N PHE A 150 10.41 17.40 16.44
CA PHE A 150 9.16 17.95 15.93
C PHE A 150 9.32 18.56 14.52
N PRO A 151 10.40 19.33 14.21
CA PRO A 151 10.70 19.78 12.85
C PRO A 151 10.81 18.64 11.83
N ILE A 152 11.34 17.47 12.24
CA ILE A 152 11.49 16.30 11.36
C ILE A 152 10.12 15.75 10.91
N GLN A 153 9.05 15.95 11.69
CA GLN A 153 7.70 15.53 11.29
C GLN A 153 7.10 16.41 10.19
N PHE A 154 7.62 17.63 9.99
CA PHE A 154 7.24 18.49 8.87
C PHE A 154 7.89 18.09 7.55
N ILE A 155 8.70 17.02 7.52
CA ILE A 155 9.19 16.40 6.29
C ILE A 155 8.21 15.26 5.94
N PRO A 156 7.21 15.50 5.07
CA PRO A 156 6.15 14.54 4.75
C PRO A 156 6.65 13.22 4.16
N VAL A 157 7.94 13.11 3.82
CA VAL A 157 8.59 11.90 3.30
C VAL A 157 9.09 10.98 4.42
N VAL A 158 9.57 11.53 5.54
CA VAL A 158 10.24 10.74 6.61
C VAL A 158 9.25 9.84 7.35
N GLY A 159 8.06 10.36 7.66
CA GLY A 159 7.01 9.60 8.34
C GLY A 159 6.58 8.34 7.57
N PRO A 160 6.14 8.47 6.30
CA PRO A 160 5.83 7.34 5.44
C PRO A 160 6.99 6.37 5.27
N LEU A 161 8.23 6.86 5.13
CA LEU A 161 9.42 6.01 5.00
C LEU A 161 9.61 5.11 6.22
N ILE A 162 9.56 5.68 7.43
CA ILE A 162 9.68 4.91 8.67
C ILE A 162 8.54 3.90 8.79
N MET A 163 7.32 4.29 8.45
CA MET A 163 6.17 3.38 8.48
C MET A 163 6.30 2.24 7.47
N ALA A 164 6.84 2.50 6.29
CA ALA A 164 7.13 1.48 5.29
C ALA A 164 8.15 0.45 5.80
N LEU A 165 9.24 0.92 6.43
CA LEU A 165 10.26 0.05 7.01
C LEU A 165 9.73 -0.76 8.20
N MET A 166 8.96 -0.12 9.08
CA MET A 166 8.38 -0.76 10.26
C MET A 166 7.34 -1.83 9.91
N ASN A 167 6.57 -1.63 8.84
CA ASN A 167 5.53 -2.53 8.39
C ASN A 167 5.97 -3.36 7.16
N SER A 168 7.27 -3.49 6.92
CA SER A 168 7.82 -4.15 5.73
C SER A 168 7.27 -5.57 5.54
N VAL A 169 7.29 -6.39 6.60
CA VAL A 169 6.75 -7.76 6.54
C VAL A 169 5.25 -7.75 6.18
N ASP A 170 4.49 -6.78 6.68
CA ASP A 170 3.06 -6.65 6.38
C ASP A 170 2.85 -6.27 4.91
N ILE A 171 3.65 -5.33 4.40
CA ILE A 171 3.67 -4.92 2.99
C ILE A 171 4.02 -6.09 2.08
N ALA A 172 5.04 -6.88 2.41
CA ALA A 172 5.43 -8.04 1.63
C ALA A 172 4.36 -9.14 1.64
N ARG A 173 3.69 -9.35 2.77
CA ARG A 173 2.56 -10.29 2.86
C ARG A 173 1.37 -9.79 2.01
N ALA A 174 1.09 -8.49 2.02
CA ALA A 174 0.06 -7.91 1.16
C ALA A 174 0.36 -8.07 -0.33
N ALA A 175 1.61 -7.84 -0.73
CA ALA A 175 2.02 -8.05 -2.12
C ALA A 175 1.92 -9.51 -2.57
N GLN A 176 2.00 -10.47 -1.65
CA GLN A 176 1.82 -11.91 -1.91
C GLN A 176 0.43 -12.45 -1.53
N ALA A 177 -0.52 -11.59 -1.17
CA ALA A 177 -1.85 -12.02 -0.76
C ALA A 177 -2.52 -12.92 -1.81
N ARG A 178 -2.37 -12.58 -3.10
CA ARG A 178 -2.89 -13.40 -4.20
C ARG A 178 -2.29 -14.80 -4.21
N TYR A 179 -0.99 -14.96 -3.97
CA TYR A 179 -0.38 -16.28 -3.88
C TYR A 179 -0.95 -17.09 -2.72
N PHE A 180 -1.13 -16.47 -1.55
CA PHE A 180 -1.70 -17.16 -0.39
C PHE A 180 -3.16 -17.58 -0.62
N GLN A 181 -3.94 -16.77 -1.34
CA GLN A 181 -5.29 -17.10 -1.79
C GLN A 181 -5.29 -18.31 -2.72
N LEU A 182 -4.42 -18.32 -3.74
CA LEU A 182 -4.31 -19.44 -4.67
C LEU A 182 -3.86 -20.75 -3.98
N LYS A 183 -3.14 -20.65 -2.86
CA LYS A 183 -2.77 -21.80 -2.02
C LYS A 183 -3.81 -22.14 -0.95
N GLN A 184 -4.91 -21.38 -0.86
CA GLN A 184 -5.96 -21.52 0.18
C GLN A 184 -5.37 -21.56 1.60
N TRP A 185 -4.34 -20.75 1.86
CA TRP A 185 -3.66 -20.77 3.15
C TRP A 185 -4.42 -20.01 4.22
N THR A 186 -4.56 -20.61 5.40
CA THR A 186 -5.16 -19.92 6.54
C THR A 186 -4.24 -18.81 7.06
N PRO A 187 -4.76 -17.85 7.86
CA PRO A 187 -3.91 -16.84 8.50
C PRO A 187 -2.80 -17.43 9.38
N ARG A 188 -2.97 -18.66 9.90
CA ARG A 188 -1.94 -19.37 10.66
C ARG A 188 -0.82 -19.85 9.74
N ASP A 189 -1.16 -20.45 8.60
CA ASP A 189 -0.20 -20.95 7.61
C ASP A 189 0.64 -19.82 7.05
N ILE A 190 -0.01 -18.69 6.70
CA ILE A 190 0.68 -17.48 6.23
C ILE A 190 1.70 -17.00 7.27
N ARG A 191 1.33 -16.95 8.56
CA ARG A 191 2.25 -16.54 9.64
C ARG A 191 3.43 -17.48 9.79
N VAL A 192 3.20 -18.79 9.76
CA VAL A 192 4.28 -19.78 9.86
C VAL A 192 5.20 -19.70 8.64
N PHE A 193 4.62 -19.62 7.44
CA PHE A 193 5.36 -19.54 6.17
C PHE A 193 6.26 -18.31 6.10
N THR A 194 5.71 -17.15 6.50
CA THR A 194 6.40 -15.86 6.48
C THR A 194 7.45 -15.76 7.57
N ARG A 195 7.18 -16.28 8.78
CA ARG A 195 8.17 -16.33 9.88
C ARG A 195 9.42 -17.13 9.52
N ARG A 196 9.26 -18.28 8.84
CA ARG A 196 10.39 -19.08 8.33
C ARG A 196 11.23 -18.36 7.27
N ARG A 197 10.70 -17.29 6.66
CA ARG A 197 11.35 -16.50 5.60
C ARG A 197 11.42 -15.02 5.96
N TYR A 198 11.51 -14.72 7.26
CA TYR A 198 11.37 -13.35 7.76
C TYR A 198 12.28 -12.36 7.03
N GLY A 199 13.56 -12.70 6.84
CA GLY A 199 14.51 -11.83 6.15
C GLY A 199 14.11 -11.51 4.71
N SER A 200 13.59 -12.48 3.95
CA SER A 200 13.12 -12.27 2.57
C SER A 200 11.86 -11.41 2.53
N TYR A 201 10.91 -11.63 3.45
CA TYR A 201 9.71 -10.79 3.54
C TYR A 201 10.04 -9.36 3.99
N TRP A 202 10.93 -9.22 4.98
CA TRP A 202 11.33 -7.91 5.48
C TRP A 202 12.05 -7.11 4.39
N THR A 203 13.03 -7.70 3.70
CA THR A 203 13.79 -7.02 2.64
C THR A 203 12.92 -6.65 1.45
N PHE A 204 12.10 -7.59 0.96
CA PHE A 204 11.17 -7.30 -0.13
C PHE A 204 10.22 -6.18 0.25
N GLY A 205 9.61 -6.26 1.43
CA GLY A 205 8.64 -5.27 1.89
C GLY A 205 9.23 -3.91 2.22
N ALA A 206 10.48 -3.87 2.69
CA ALA A 206 11.19 -2.63 2.94
C ALA A 206 11.41 -1.88 1.61
N VAL A 207 11.98 -2.55 0.61
CA VAL A 207 12.21 -1.95 -0.72
C VAL A 207 10.87 -1.56 -1.37
N ALA A 208 9.90 -2.48 -1.39
CA ALA A 208 8.58 -2.23 -1.97
C ALA A 208 7.88 -1.05 -1.31
N GLY A 209 7.87 -1.02 0.02
CA GLY A 209 7.25 0.05 0.79
C GLY A 209 7.93 1.39 0.57
N VAL A 210 9.26 1.45 0.60
CA VAL A 210 10.02 2.70 0.34
C VAL A 210 9.73 3.24 -1.06
N LEU A 211 9.75 2.37 -2.08
CA LEU A 211 9.41 2.77 -3.45
C LEU A 211 7.98 3.33 -3.55
N GLU A 212 7.02 2.74 -2.84
CA GLU A 212 5.64 3.23 -2.80
C GLU A 212 5.46 4.56 -2.05
N THR A 213 6.44 4.96 -1.22
CA THR A 213 6.40 6.29 -0.57
C THR A 213 6.77 7.43 -1.51
N ILE A 214 7.37 7.14 -2.66
CA ILE A 214 7.77 8.16 -3.63
C ILE A 214 6.50 8.80 -4.20
N PRO A 215 6.26 10.11 -3.99
CA PRO A 215 5.08 10.80 -4.52
C PRO A 215 5.03 10.65 -6.05
N VAL A 216 3.83 10.60 -6.61
CA VAL A 216 3.56 10.38 -8.06
C VAL A 216 3.95 8.97 -8.54
N LEU A 217 5.15 8.50 -8.24
CA LEU A 217 5.67 7.21 -8.71
C LEU A 217 5.18 6.01 -7.88
N GLY A 218 4.67 6.21 -6.67
CA GLY A 218 4.25 5.12 -5.79
C GLY A 218 3.20 4.21 -6.44
N MET A 219 2.35 4.77 -7.31
CA MET A 219 1.41 3.98 -8.09
C MET A 219 2.13 3.06 -9.09
N PHE A 220 3.04 3.62 -9.90
CA PHE A 220 3.86 2.83 -10.81
C PHE A 220 4.63 1.73 -10.05
N PHE A 221 5.21 2.07 -8.91
CA PHE A 221 5.94 1.10 -8.10
C PHE A 221 5.03 0.00 -7.56
N SER A 222 3.75 0.26 -7.27
CA SER A 222 2.81 -0.81 -6.88
C SER A 222 2.66 -1.90 -7.97
N PHE A 223 2.64 -1.52 -9.26
CA PHE A 223 2.64 -2.48 -10.37
C PHE A 223 3.96 -3.26 -10.46
N THR A 224 5.10 -2.57 -10.30
CA THR A 224 6.41 -3.23 -10.34
C THR A 224 6.65 -4.15 -9.13
N ASN A 225 6.10 -3.80 -7.96
CA ASN A 225 6.15 -4.56 -6.72
C ASN A 225 5.29 -5.81 -6.85
N THR A 226 4.04 -5.67 -7.31
CA THR A 226 3.16 -6.81 -7.64
C THR A 226 3.82 -7.73 -8.67
N THR A 227 4.46 -7.17 -9.69
CA THR A 227 5.24 -7.96 -10.65
C THR A 227 6.37 -8.74 -9.97
N GLY A 228 7.11 -8.10 -9.07
CA GLY A 228 8.14 -8.75 -8.26
C GLY A 228 7.58 -9.86 -7.37
N ALA A 229 6.45 -9.62 -6.72
CA ALA A 229 5.79 -10.57 -5.85
C ALA A 229 5.27 -11.81 -6.62
N ALA A 230 4.70 -11.61 -7.81
CA ALA A 230 4.24 -12.69 -8.68
C ALA A 230 5.40 -13.54 -9.20
N LEU A 231 6.50 -12.91 -9.62
CA LEU A 231 7.72 -13.65 -10.00
C LEU A 231 8.31 -14.43 -8.83
N TRP A 232 8.28 -13.85 -7.63
CA TRP A 232 8.74 -14.52 -6.42
C TRP A 232 7.85 -15.72 -6.08
N ALA A 233 6.52 -15.56 -6.13
CA ALA A 233 5.55 -16.63 -5.95
C ALA A 233 5.76 -17.76 -6.96
N ALA A 234 5.96 -17.43 -8.24
CA ALA A 234 6.23 -18.41 -9.28
C ALA A 234 7.51 -19.23 -9.00
N ARG A 235 8.57 -18.59 -8.50
CA ARG A 235 9.81 -19.28 -8.09
C ARG A 235 9.60 -20.18 -6.87
N LEU A 236 8.82 -19.73 -5.89
CA LEU A 236 8.48 -20.51 -4.71
C LEU A 236 7.70 -21.78 -5.12
N GLU A 237 6.72 -21.64 -5.99
CA GLU A 237 5.90 -22.76 -6.46
C GLU A 237 6.72 -23.78 -7.26
N LYS A 238 7.53 -23.31 -8.23
CA LYS A 238 8.42 -24.19 -9.00
C LYS A 238 9.41 -24.93 -8.11
N LYS A 239 9.97 -24.25 -7.09
CA LYS A 239 10.88 -24.87 -6.12
C LYS A 239 10.17 -25.90 -5.23
N ALA A 240 8.91 -25.66 -4.86
CA ALA A 240 8.10 -26.61 -4.10
C ALA A 240 7.80 -27.87 -4.94
N ARG A 241 7.34 -27.71 -6.19
CA ARG A 241 7.08 -28.83 -7.10
C ARG A 241 8.32 -29.70 -7.35
N ARG A 242 9.49 -29.09 -7.52
CA ARG A 242 10.75 -29.84 -7.68
C ARG A 242 11.13 -30.66 -6.44
N LYS A 243 10.73 -30.24 -5.24
CA LYS A 243 11.00 -30.95 -3.97
C LYS A 243 9.98 -32.04 -3.65
N SER A 244 8.85 -32.04 -4.35
CA SER A 244 7.80 -33.05 -4.25
C SER A 244 7.69 -33.74 -5.61
N PRO A 245 8.68 -34.57 -6.03
CA PRO A 245 8.44 -35.46 -7.16
C PRO A 245 7.20 -36.28 -6.80
N GLN A 246 6.20 -36.28 -7.67
CA GLN A 246 5.01 -37.10 -7.56
C GLN A 246 5.44 -38.54 -7.26
N SER A 247 5.08 -39.03 -6.07
CA SER A 247 5.05 -40.45 -5.74
C SER A 247 3.83 -41.09 -6.37
#